data_AF-A0A940B0N3-F1
#
_entry.id   AF-A0A940B0N3-F1
#
_cell.length_a   1.000
_cell.length_b   1.000
_cell.length_c   1.000
_cell.angle_alpha   90.00
_cell.angle_beta   90.00
_cell.angle_gamma   90.00
#
_symmetry.space_group_name_H-M   'P 1'
#
loop_
_entity.id
_entity.type
_entity.pdbx_description
1 polymer ?
#
loop_
_entity_poly.entity_id
_entity_poly.type
_entity_poly.pdbx_seq_one_letter_code
_entity_poly.pdbx_strand_id
1 'polypeptide(L)'
;LFDAAPHYYSPVRNYEVDFLLQNGMQIIPVECKAGGNVTSASFKRFRRENNPEIAIRFSTLEYKKQENMINVPLYLAGQIKRLPTGTTPSFLG
;
A
#
# COMPACT_ATOMS: atom_id res chain seq x y z
N LEU A 1 -3.33 9.20 17.14
CA LEU A 1 -2.33 8.12 16.91
C LEU A 1 -3.08 6.92 16.33
N PHE A 2 -2.40 5.98 15.66
CA PHE A 2 -3.02 4.70 15.32
C PHE A 2 -3.24 3.89 16.61
N ASP A 3 -4.35 3.15 16.72
CA ASP A 3 -4.71 2.38 17.93
C ASP A 3 -3.83 1.12 18.15
N ALA A 4 -2.95 0.79 17.19
CA ALA A 4 -2.08 -0.38 17.24
C ALA A 4 -0.60 -0.02 17.05
N ALA A 5 0.27 -0.74 17.75
CA ALA A 5 1.71 -0.72 17.52
C ALA A 5 2.05 -1.34 16.15
N PRO A 6 3.12 -0.88 15.47
CA PRO A 6 3.55 -1.50 14.21
C PRO A 6 3.97 -2.95 14.44
N HIS A 7 3.43 -3.86 13.62
CA HIS A 7 3.78 -5.28 13.63
C HIS A 7 4.66 -5.61 12.42
N TYR A 8 5.66 -6.47 12.63
CA TYR A 8 6.54 -6.97 11.58
C TYR A 8 6.07 -8.33 11.07
N TYR A 9 5.94 -8.48 9.75
CA TYR A 9 5.55 -9.74 9.10
C TYR A 9 6.68 -10.19 8.16
N SER A 10 7.23 -11.38 8.40
CA SER A 10 8.24 -12.01 7.54
C SER A 10 7.90 -13.48 7.33
N PRO A 11 7.36 -13.88 6.17
CA PRO A 11 7.22 -15.27 5.84
C PRO A 11 8.61 -15.81 5.46
N VAL A 12 8.94 -16.97 6.03
CA VAL A 12 10.21 -17.68 5.88
C VAL A 12 10.74 -17.62 4.44
N ARG A 13 11.87 -16.90 4.29
CA ARG A 13 12.78 -16.81 3.13
C ARG A 13 12.11 -16.51 1.76
N ASN A 14 12.07 -15.23 1.38
CA ASN A 14 12.62 -14.68 0.11
C ASN A 14 11.85 -13.48 -0.46
N TYR A 15 10.84 -12.93 0.22
CA TYR A 15 10.21 -11.69 -0.23
C TYR A 15 9.57 -10.94 0.94
N GLU A 16 9.95 -9.68 1.08
CA GLU A 16 9.49 -8.74 2.10
C GLU A 16 8.70 -7.61 1.42
N VAL A 17 7.66 -7.13 2.11
CA VAL A 17 6.93 -5.91 1.78
C VAL A 17 7.29 -4.90 2.86
N ASP A 18 7.53 -3.64 2.48
CA ASP A 18 8.05 -2.63 3.42
C ASP A 18 7.11 -2.40 4.61
N PHE A 19 5.80 -2.26 4.35
CA PHE A 19 4.80 -2.10 5.41
C PHE A 19 3.46 -2.78 5.07
N LEU A 20 2.71 -3.12 6.12
CA LEU A 20 1.30 -3.48 6.04
C LEU A 20 0.49 -2.47 6.85
N LEU A 21 -0.52 -1.87 6.22
CA LEU A 21 -1.49 -1.00 6.90
C LEU A 21 -2.80 -1.76 7.11
N GLN A 22 -3.45 -1.52 8.24
CA GLN A 22 -4.79 -2.02 8.51
C GLN A 22 -5.79 -0.87 8.48
N ASN A 23 -6.89 -1.05 7.73
CA ASN A 23 -8.03 -0.14 7.71
C ASN A 23 -9.32 -0.96 7.90
N GLY A 24 -9.86 -0.98 9.11
CA GLY A 24 -10.93 -1.91 9.48
C GLY A 24 -10.48 -3.36 9.29
N MET A 25 -11.16 -4.10 8.41
CA MET A 25 -10.82 -5.48 8.05
C MET A 25 -9.86 -5.59 6.85
N GLN A 26 -9.50 -4.47 6.23
CA GLN A 26 -8.67 -4.44 5.03
C GLN A 26 -7.19 -4.42 5.41
N ILE A 27 -6.40 -5.32 4.82
CA ILE A 27 -4.94 -5.30 4.88
C ILE A 27 -4.40 -4.71 3.57
N ILE A 28 -3.64 -3.63 3.69
CA ILE A 28 -3.13 -2.84 2.57
C ILE A 28 -1.60 -2.94 2.56
N PRO A 29 -1.00 -3.66 1.60
CA PRO A 29 0.44 -3.69 1.46
C PRO A 29 0.97 -2.38 0.88
N VAL A 30 2.11 -1.93 1.41
CA VAL A 30 2.77 -0.68 1.05
C VAL A 30 4.22 -0.94 0.65
N GLU A 31 4.64 -0.36 -0.47
CA GLU A 31 6.03 -0.32 -0.93
C GLU A 31 6.51 1.12 -1.09
N CYS A 32 7.73 1.42 -0.67
CA CYS A 32 8.38 2.73 -0.79
C CYS A 32 9.55 2.67 -1.78
N LYS A 33 9.57 3.56 -2.78
CA LYS A 33 10.62 3.64 -3.81
C LYS A 33 11.09 5.07 -4.01
N ALA A 34 12.32 5.38 -3.60
CA ALA A 34 12.91 6.70 -3.81
C ALA A 34 13.62 6.86 -5.17
N GLY A 35 14.00 5.76 -5.82
CA GLY A 35 14.70 5.77 -7.12
C GLY A 35 13.77 5.73 -8.34
N GLY A 36 14.34 5.96 -9.53
CA GLY A 36 13.59 5.91 -10.80
C GLY A 36 13.08 4.51 -11.18
N ASN A 37 13.72 3.44 -10.69
CA ASN A 37 13.18 2.08 -10.82
C ASN A 37 12.19 1.78 -9.70
N VAL A 38 10.90 1.81 -10.04
CA VAL A 38 9.79 1.60 -9.09
C VAL A 38 9.23 0.17 -9.12
N THR A 39 9.91 -0.75 -9.80
CA THR A 39 9.47 -2.15 -9.88
C THR A 39 10.02 -2.95 -8.72
N SER A 40 9.18 -3.83 -8.14
CA SER A 40 9.56 -4.73 -7.06
C SER A 40 8.98 -6.11 -7.32
N ALA A 41 9.84 -7.13 -7.42
CA ALA A 41 9.42 -8.51 -7.61
C ALA A 41 8.66 -9.03 -6.38
N SER A 42 9.12 -8.68 -5.18
CA SER A 42 8.49 -9.01 -3.90
C SER A 42 7.08 -8.43 -3.81
N PHE A 43 6.91 -7.14 -4.13
CA PHE A 43 5.59 -6.49 -4.08
C PHE A 43 4.60 -7.10 -5.07
N LYS A 44 5.06 -7.33 -6.31
CA LYS A 44 4.26 -7.97 -7.35
C LYS A 44 3.84 -9.38 -6.93
N ARG A 45 4.76 -10.15 -6.34
CA ARG A 45 4.50 -11.49 -5.83
C ARG A 45 3.47 -11.47 -4.69
N PHE A 46 3.66 -10.60 -3.69
CA PHE A 46 2.73 -10.46 -2.56
C PHE A 46 1.31 -10.14 -3.06
N ARG A 47 1.18 -9.17 -3.96
CA ARG A 47 -0.11 -8.79 -4.54
C ARG A 47 -0.77 -9.94 -5.30
N ARG A 48 0.00 -10.76 -6.00
CA ARG A 48 -0.51 -11.92 -6.74
C ARG A 48 -0.98 -13.04 -5.81
N GLU A 49 -0.23 -13.33 -4.75
CA GLU A 49 -0.53 -14.44 -3.84
C GLU A 49 -1.66 -14.11 -2.85
N ASN A 50 -1.75 -12.86 -2.41
CA ASN A 50 -2.74 -12.44 -1.40
C ASN A 50 -3.95 -11.72 -2.00
N ASN A 51 -3.87 -11.31 -3.27
CA ASN A 51 -4.92 -10.59 -4.00
C ASN A 51 -5.60 -9.48 -3.16
N PRO A 52 -4.83 -8.52 -2.63
CA PRO A 52 -5.40 -7.45 -1.80
C PRO A 52 -6.31 -6.58 -2.66
N GLU A 53 -7.39 -6.08 -2.04
CA GLU A 53 -8.33 -5.16 -2.70
C GLU A 53 -7.64 -3.88 -3.16
N ILE A 54 -6.68 -3.38 -2.37
CA ILE A 54 -5.83 -2.25 -2.71
C ILE A 54 -4.40 -2.46 -2.21
N ALA A 55 -3.44 -2.05 -3.04
CA ALA A 55 -2.03 -1.92 -2.68
C ALA A 55 -1.56 -0.48 -2.91
N ILE A 56 -0.58 -0.02 -2.14
CA ILE A 56 -0.07 1.35 -2.24
C ILE A 56 1.42 1.32 -2.53
N ARG A 57 1.85 2.14 -3.48
CA ARG A 57 3.27 2.39 -3.72
C ARG A 57 3.56 3.87 -3.54
N PHE A 58 4.43 4.21 -2.62
CA PHE A 58 5.01 5.55 -2.53
C PHE A 58 6.22 5.64 -3.47
N SER A 59 6.21 6.59 -4.41
CA SER A 59 7.37 6.79 -5.28
C SER A 59 7.56 8.22 -5.76
N THR A 60 8.60 8.47 -6.55
CA THR A 60 8.81 9.75 -7.25
C THR A 60 7.92 9.93 -8.47
N LEU A 61 7.17 8.91 -8.89
CA LEU A 61 6.22 9.00 -10.01
C LEU A 61 4.92 9.68 -9.61
N GLU A 62 4.20 10.17 -10.62
CA GLU A 62 2.90 10.82 -10.49
C GLU A 62 1.83 9.93 -9.85
N TYR A 63 0.79 10.56 -9.31
CA TYR A 63 -0.37 9.85 -8.80
C TYR A 63 -1.03 9.03 -9.91
N LYS A 64 -1.15 7.71 -9.69
CA LYS A 64 -1.76 6.82 -10.68
C LYS A 64 -2.48 5.66 -10.02
N LYS A 65 -3.77 5.51 -10.31
CA LYS A 65 -4.56 4.34 -9.94
C LYS A 65 -4.54 3.31 -11.07
N GLN A 66 -4.28 2.05 -10.74
CA GLN A 66 -4.26 0.93 -11.68
C GLN A 66 -4.87 -0.29 -11.01
N GLU A 67 -6.02 -0.78 -11.49
CA GLU A 67 -6.72 -1.96 -10.96
C GLU A 67 -6.71 -2.03 -9.42
N ASN A 68 -5.79 -2.81 -8.84
CA ASN A 68 -5.61 -3.04 -7.40
C ASN A 68 -4.34 -2.38 -6.81
N MET A 69 -3.82 -1.30 -7.40
CA MET A 69 -2.70 -0.53 -6.88
C MET A 69 -2.82 0.97 -7.15
N ILE A 70 -2.40 1.77 -6.18
CA ILE A 70 -2.25 3.21 -6.32
C ILE A 70 -0.77 3.59 -6.16
N ASN A 71 -0.22 4.28 -7.15
CA ASN A 71 1.01 5.02 -6.98
C ASN A 71 0.69 6.38 -6.36
N VAL A 72 1.31 6.67 -5.21
CA VAL A 72 1.21 7.95 -4.51
C VAL A 72 2.59 8.62 -4.56
N PRO A 73 2.71 9.86 -5.06
CA PRO A 73 3.96 10.60 -4.97
C PRO A 73 4.44 10.72 -3.51
N LEU A 74 5.74 10.59 -3.26
CA LEU A 74 6.32 10.64 -1.90
C LEU A 74 5.90 11.90 -1.12
N TYR A 75 5.80 13.05 -1.79
CA TYR A 75 5.36 14.32 -1.17
C TYR A 75 3.88 14.33 -0.74
N LEU A 76 3.08 13.35 -1.16
CA LEU A 76 1.68 13.17 -0.74
C LEU A 76 1.51 12.10 0.35
N ALA A 77 2.59 11.46 0.83
CA ALA A 77 2.50 10.37 1.80
C ALA A 77 1.73 10.76 3.08
N GLY A 78 1.95 11.96 3.60
CA GLY A 78 1.23 12.48 4.77
C GLY A 78 -0.27 12.74 4.54
N GLN A 79 -0.73 12.74 3.29
CA GLN A 79 -2.13 12.99 2.92
C GLN A 79 -2.90 11.73 2.52
N ILE A 80 -2.31 10.53 2.69
CA ILE A 80 -2.89 9.27 2.23
C ILE A 80 -4.36 9.05 2.62
N LYS A 81 -4.77 9.47 3.82
CA LYS A 81 -6.16 9.34 4.30
C LYS A 81 -7.18 10.17 3.50
N ARG A 82 -6.72 11.17 2.76
CA ARG A 82 -7.56 12.09 1.96
C ARG A 82 -7.56 11.71 0.48
N LEU A 83 -6.73 10.75 0.07
CA LEU A 83 -6.61 10.37 -1.34
C LEU A 83 -7.78 9.45 -1.73
N PRO A 84 -8.29 9.54 -2.98
CA PRO A 84 -9.34 8.65 -3.46
C PRO A 84 -8.81 7.21 -3.60
N THR A 85 -8.97 6.39 -2.56
CA THR A 85 -8.53 4.98 -2.57
C THR A 85 -9.50 4.06 -3.33
N GLY A 86 -10.73 4.51 -3.59
CA GLY A 86 -11.71 3.75 -4.38
C GLY A 86 -12.63 2.84 -3.59
N THR A 87 -12.40 2.69 -2.29
CA THR A 87 -13.37 2.16 -1.34
C THR A 87 -13.91 3.32 -0.54
N THR A 88 -14.97 3.95 -1.01
CA THR A 88 -15.83 4.74 -0.14
C THR A 88 -16.57 3.72 0.74
N PRO A 89 -16.34 3.63 2.06
CA PRO A 89 -17.30 2.97 2.92
C PRO A 89 -18.55 3.86 2.87
N SER A 90 -19.65 3.35 2.36
CA SER A 90 -20.97 3.96 2.51
C SER A 90 -21.36 3.91 3.98
N PHE A 91 -20.80 4.80 4.79
CA PHE A 91 -21.22 5.07 6.16
C PHE A 91 -21.32 6.59 6.36
N LEU A 92 -22.18 7.20 5.54
CA LEU A 92 -22.98 8.34 5.99
C LEU A 92 -24.42 7.80 6.12
N GLY A 93 -24.71 7.36 7.33
CA GLY A 93 -26.02 7.06 7.90
C GLY A 93 -25.97 7.46 9.37
#